data_AF-A0A821SPM4-F1
#
_entry.id   AF-A0A821SPM4-F1
#
_cell.length_a   1.000
_cell.length_b   1.000
_cell.length_c   1.000
_cell.angle_alpha   90.00
_cell.angle_beta   90.00
_cell.angle_gamma   90.00
#
_symmetry.space_group_name_H-M   'P 1'
#
loop_
_entity.id
_entity.type
_entity.pdbx_description
1 polymer ?
#
loop_
_entity_poly.entity_id
_entity_poly.type
_entity_poly.pdbx_seq_one_letter_code
_entity_poly.pdbx_strand_id
1 'polypeptide(L)'
;MDPMKQIDENNCRWQVDLTLTSDNDPYLNALTERMREETYPEKEGWDHLGNLLIKLEQFNNAEEVYDILLHQTRTDAKKALMNHMLGMVKDD
;
A
#
# COMPACT_ATOMS: atom_id res chain seq x y z
N MET A 1 2.76 26.48 -0.57
CA MET A 1 2.88 25.61 -1.75
C MET A 1 1.56 24.91 -1.92
N ASP A 2 1.10 24.74 -3.15
CA ASP A 2 -0.12 23.99 -3.44
C ASP A 2 0.22 22.49 -3.37
N PRO A 3 -0.31 21.72 -2.41
CA PRO A 3 0.11 20.34 -2.16
C PRO A 3 -0.35 19.37 -3.25
N MET A 4 -1.22 19.81 -4.17
CA MET A 4 -1.78 18.99 -5.24
C MET A 4 -1.53 19.65 -6.58
N LYS A 5 -0.76 18.97 -7.43
CA LYS A 5 -0.42 19.41 -8.79
C LYS A 5 -0.95 18.39 -9.79
N GLN A 6 -1.79 18.83 -10.70
CA GLN A 6 -2.23 18.00 -11.80
C GLN A 6 -1.08 17.74 -12.78
N ILE A 7 -0.88 16.49 -13.18
CA ILE A 7 0.28 16.06 -14.00
C ILE A 7 -0.09 15.63 -15.42
N ASP A 8 -1.39 15.50 -15.75
CA ASP A 8 -1.82 15.34 -17.14
C ASP A 8 -3.04 16.18 -17.54
N GLU A 9 -3.16 16.41 -18.85
CA GLU A 9 -4.30 17.10 -19.47
C GLU A 9 -5.59 16.27 -19.47
N ASN A 10 -5.48 14.96 -19.21
CA ASN A 10 -6.60 14.02 -19.22
C ASN A 10 -7.33 13.94 -17.86
N ASN A 11 -6.93 14.77 -16.88
CA ASN A 11 -7.46 14.84 -15.51
C ASN A 11 -7.33 13.56 -14.69
N CYS A 12 -6.60 12.55 -15.18
CA CYS A 12 -6.55 11.23 -14.54
C CYS A 12 -5.42 11.11 -13.52
N ARG A 13 -4.40 11.98 -13.58
CA ARG A 13 -3.23 11.88 -12.72
C ARG A 13 -2.96 13.18 -11.95
N TRP A 14 -2.77 13.00 -10.65
CA TRP A 14 -2.52 14.05 -9.67
C TRP A 14 -1.25 13.71 -8.91
N GLN A 15 -0.32 14.66 -8.87
CA GLN A 15 0.86 14.61 -8.02
C GLN A 15 0.53 15.29 -6.69
N VAL A 16 0.77 14.60 -5.60
CA VAL A 16 0.59 15.13 -4.25
C VAL A 16 1.96 15.21 -3.58
N ASP A 17 2.39 16.41 -3.24
CA ASP A 17 3.66 16.62 -2.54
C ASP A 17 3.38 16.54 -1.02
N LEU A 18 3.67 15.39 -0.44
CA LEU A 18 3.51 15.14 0.99
C LEU A 18 4.66 15.79 1.78
N THR A 19 4.35 16.82 2.55
CA THR A 19 5.23 17.35 3.61
C THR A 19 5.03 16.57 4.91
N LEU A 20 6.11 16.36 5.68
CA LEU A 20 6.03 15.85 7.06
C LEU A 20 5.16 16.79 7.90
N THR A 21 3.92 16.38 8.16
CA THR A 21 2.99 17.07 9.06
C THR A 21 3.11 16.47 10.47
N SER A 22 2.76 17.24 11.49
CA SER A 22 2.78 16.73 12.87
C SER A 22 1.85 15.52 12.99
N ASP A 23 2.14 14.60 13.91
CA ASP A 23 1.42 13.34 14.14
C ASP A 23 -0.12 13.44 14.25
N ASN A 24 -0.69 14.64 14.43
CA ASN A 24 -2.12 14.91 14.53
C ASN A 24 -2.70 15.68 13.32
N ASP A 25 -2.16 15.50 12.11
CA ASP A 25 -2.74 16.13 10.93
C ASP A 25 -4.08 15.47 10.54
N PRO A 26 -5.20 16.22 10.58
CA PRO A 26 -6.53 15.66 10.31
C PRO A 26 -6.74 15.26 8.85
N TYR A 27 -6.02 15.86 7.90
CA TYR A 27 -6.07 15.49 6.48
C TYR A 27 -5.28 14.20 6.22
N LEU A 28 -4.12 14.05 6.87
CA LEU A 28 -3.36 12.80 6.81
C LEU A 28 -4.18 11.66 7.41
N ASN A 29 -4.83 11.88 8.55
CA ASN A 29 -5.69 10.87 9.16
C ASN A 29 -6.86 10.46 8.23
N ALA A 30 -7.56 11.43 7.65
CA ALA A 30 -8.65 11.15 6.71
C ALA A 30 -8.17 10.40 5.45
N LEU A 31 -7.00 10.75 4.91
CA LEU A 31 -6.39 10.03 3.80
C LEU A 31 -6.02 8.59 4.18
N THR A 32 -5.43 8.41 5.37
CA THR A 32 -5.01 7.08 5.86
C THR A 32 -6.22 6.17 6.08
N GLU A 33 -7.32 6.71 6.61
CA GLU A 33 -8.57 5.98 6.76
C GLU A 33 -9.22 5.66 5.39
N ARG A 34 -9.19 6.59 4.44
CA ARG A 34 -9.65 6.34 3.07
C ARG A 34 -8.85 5.22 2.39
N MET A 35 -7.52 5.25 2.54
CA MET A 35 -6.65 4.19 2.05
C MET A 35 -7.00 2.86 2.72
N ARG A 36 -7.21 2.84 4.05
CA ARG A 36 -7.62 1.65 4.81
C ARG A 36 -8.93 1.04 4.27
N GLU A 37 -9.94 1.87 4.01
CA GLU A 37 -11.22 1.43 3.42
C GLU A 37 -11.01 0.77 2.06
N GLU A 38 -10.11 1.32 1.24
CA GLU A 38 -9.79 0.79 -0.08
C GLU A 38 -8.94 -0.49 -0.05
N THR A 39 -8.04 -0.67 0.92
CA THR A 39 -7.14 -1.85 1.05
C THR A 39 -7.71 -3.03 1.84
N TYR A 40 -9.01 -3.28 1.72
CA TYR A 40 -9.77 -4.31 2.43
C TYR A 40 -9.76 -4.10 3.96
N PRO A 41 -10.90 -3.74 4.58
CA PRO A 41 -10.98 -3.48 6.02
C PRO A 41 -10.77 -4.73 6.90
N GLU A 42 -10.85 -5.94 6.32
CA GLU A 42 -10.72 -7.21 7.07
C GLU A 42 -9.28 -7.73 7.18
N LYS A 43 -8.34 -7.15 6.44
CA LYS A 43 -6.92 -7.52 6.53
C LYS A 43 -6.23 -6.62 7.54
N GLU A 44 -5.82 -7.20 8.67
CA GLU A 44 -5.03 -6.50 9.69
C GLU A 44 -3.53 -6.81 9.54
N GLY A 45 -2.69 -5.86 9.95
CA GLY A 45 -1.24 -6.05 10.07
C GLY A 45 -0.47 -5.98 8.75
N TRP A 46 0.61 -6.75 8.64
CA TRP A 46 1.57 -6.67 7.52
C TRP A 46 0.97 -7.02 6.14
N ASP A 47 -0.07 -7.85 6.08
CA ASP A 47 -0.75 -8.15 4.80
C ASP A 47 -1.50 -6.92 4.25
N HIS A 48 -2.02 -6.06 5.13
CA HIS A 48 -2.58 -4.78 4.73
C HIS A 48 -1.52 -3.85 4.16
N LEU A 49 -0.36 -3.79 4.81
CA LEU A 49 0.77 -2.98 4.34
C LEU A 49 1.24 -3.44 2.97
N GLY A 50 1.42 -4.74 2.74
CA GLY A 50 1.81 -5.28 1.44
C GLY A 50 0.81 -4.92 0.33
N ASN A 51 -0.49 -5.03 0.60
CA ASN A 51 -1.53 -4.66 -0.37
C ASN A 51 -1.54 -3.16 -0.67
N LEU A 52 -1.30 -2.31 0.33
CA LEU A 52 -1.20 -0.87 0.15
C LEU A 52 -0.02 -0.51 -0.74
N LEU A 53 1.13 -1.16 -0.54
CA LEU A 53 2.32 -0.92 -1.34
C LEU A 53 2.11 -1.32 -2.81
N ILE A 54 1.37 -2.41 -3.09
CA ILE A 54 0.96 -2.78 -4.45
C ILE A 54 0.10 -1.68 -5.08
N LYS A 55 -0.92 -1.19 -4.37
CA LYS A 55 -1.80 -0.12 -4.88
C LYS A 55 -1.08 1.20 -5.15
N LEU A 56 0.01 1.46 -4.43
CA LEU A 56 0.87 2.62 -4.62
C LEU A 56 1.98 2.38 -5.66
N GLU A 57 1.94 1.26 -6.38
CA GLU A 57 2.95 0.84 -7.37
C GLU A 57 4.37 0.73 -6.77
N GLN A 58 4.47 0.53 -5.45
CA GLN A 58 5.72 0.33 -4.73
C GLN A 58 6.08 -1.17 -4.65
N PHE A 59 6.22 -1.79 -5.82
CA PHE A 59 6.37 -3.24 -5.96
C PHE A 59 7.57 -3.82 -5.19
N ASN A 60 8.74 -3.16 -5.24
CA ASN A 60 9.92 -3.61 -4.49
C ASN A 60 9.68 -3.68 -2.97
N ASN A 61 8.99 -2.67 -2.42
CA ASN A 61 8.67 -2.63 -0.99
C ASN A 61 7.59 -3.68 -0.65
N ALA A 62 6.63 -3.88 -1.55
CA ALA A 62 5.60 -4.92 -1.39
C ALA A 62 6.22 -6.32 -1.38
N GLU A 63 7.18 -6.59 -2.27
CA GLU A 63 7.93 -7.84 -2.34
C GLU A 63 8.63 -8.12 -1.01
N GLU A 64 9.37 -7.13 -0.47
CA GLU A 64 10.07 -7.28 0.81
C GLU A 64 9.11 -7.63 1.96
N VAL A 65 7.95 -6.97 2.03
CA VAL A 65 6.92 -7.27 3.04
C VAL A 65 6.42 -8.70 2.91
N TYR A 66 6.10 -9.15 1.70
CA TYR A 66 5.58 -10.50 1.49
C TYR A 66 6.63 -11.59 1.68
N ASP A 67 7.90 -11.33 1.37
CA ASP A 67 9.01 -12.23 1.68
C ASP A 67 9.21 -12.39 3.19
N ILE A 68 9.20 -11.28 3.95
CA ILE A 68 9.27 -11.32 5.42
C ILE A 68 8.09 -12.15 5.98
N LEU A 69 6.88 -11.91 5.50
CA LEU A 69 5.70 -12.64 5.93
C LEU A 69 5.78 -14.13 5.59
N LEU A 70 6.27 -14.48 4.40
CA LEU A 70 6.48 -15.86 3.97
C LEU A 70 7.45 -16.59 4.92
N HIS A 71 8.54 -15.93 5.30
CA HIS A 71 9.54 -16.50 6.23
C HIS A 71 8.99 -16.69 7.64
N GLN A 72 8.11 -15.81 8.11
CA GLN A 72 7.53 -15.87 9.46
C GLN A 72 6.34 -16.83 9.57
N THR A 73 5.72 -17.17 8.44
CA THR A 73 4.50 -17.96 8.39
C THR A 73 4.75 -19.46 8.58
N ARG A 74 3.99 -20.09 9.49
CA ARG A 74 4.15 -21.51 9.83
C ARG A 74 3.19 -22.47 9.13
N THR A 75 2.08 -21.99 8.59
CA THR A 75 1.06 -22.85 7.96
C THR A 75 1.14 -22.78 6.44
N ASP A 76 0.97 -23.93 5.79
CA ASP A 76 1.06 -24.03 4.33
C ASP A 76 -0.03 -23.20 3.63
N ALA A 77 -1.22 -23.10 4.22
CA ALA A 77 -2.29 -22.25 3.71
C ALA A 77 -1.88 -20.77 3.62
N LYS A 78 -1.22 -20.26 4.67
CA LYS A 78 -0.75 -18.86 4.67
C LYS A 78 0.47 -18.69 3.76
N LYS A 79 1.36 -19.68 3.66
CA LYS A 79 2.47 -19.66 2.69
C LYS A 79 1.96 -19.61 1.26
N ALA A 80 0.91 -20.36 0.94
CA ALA A 80 0.27 -20.34 -0.38
C ALA A 80 -0.28 -18.93 -0.68
N LEU A 81 -0.92 -18.28 0.30
CA LEU A 81 -1.38 -16.89 0.17
C LEU A 81 -0.20 -15.92 -0.08
N MET A 82 0.88 -16.02 0.69
CA MET A 82 2.04 -15.13 0.49
C MET A 82 2.70 -15.34 -0.88
N ASN A 83 2.83 -16.59 -1.35
CA ASN A 83 3.34 -16.88 -2.69
C ASN A 83 2.42 -16.34 -3.79
N HIS A 84 1.10 -16.41 -3.60
CA HIS A 84 0.15 -15.79 -4.52
C HIS A 84 0.35 -14.27 -4.58
N MET A 85 0.49 -13.60 -3.43
CA MET A 85 0.75 -12.16 -3.39
C MET A 85 2.09 -11.80 -4.05
N LEU A 86 3.15 -12.58 -3.81
CA LEU A 86 4.44 -12.41 -4.49
C LEU A 86 4.34 -12.58 -6.01
N GLY A 87 3.48 -13.49 -6.49
CA GLY A 87 3.18 -13.64 -7.92
C GLY A 87 2.57 -12.37 -8.50
N MET A 88 1.54 -11.83 -7.83
CA MET A 88 0.90 -10.57 -8.25
C MET A 88 1.89 -9.41 -8.33
N VAL A 89 2.83 -9.32 -7.39
CA VAL A 89 3.86 -8.26 -7.38
C VAL A 89 4.84 -8.38 -8.56
N LYS A 90 5.06 -9.61 -9.08
CA LYS A 90 6.06 -9.89 -10.13
C LYS A 90 5.49 -9.91 -11.55
N ASP A 91 4.16 -9.97 -11.67
CA ASP A 91 3.47 -9.98 -12.96
C ASP A 91 3.27 -8.56 -13.53
N ASP A 92 3.56 -7.50 -12.75
CA ASP A 92 3.55 -6.08 -13.15
C ASP A 92 4.96 -5.54 -13.45
#